data_AF-A0AAV5G6C3-F1
#
_entry.id   AF-A0AAV5G6C3-F1
#
_cell.length_a   1.000
_cell.length_b   1.000
_cell.length_c   1.000
_cell.angle_alpha   90.00
_cell.angle_beta   90.00
_cell.angle_gamma   90.00
#
_symmetry.space_group_name_H-M   'P 1'
#
loop_
_entity.id
_entity.type
_entity.pdbx_description
1 polymer ?
#
loop_
_entity_poly.entity_id
_entity_poly.type
_entity_poly.pdbx_seq_one_letter_code
_entity_poly.pdbx_strand_id
1 'polypeptide(L)'
;MHRADPIVVLGSRVTDGRPGALLLSRLNKALKLAKRMPDAPVIVTGDGEAAVMARYLTERGIDPERIVEEPAATSTNENLENCFALVNNARVLHVVTNEFHSLRTRLWAWHLGIPIKLHLTLTPHKYRLRNYSREILATPHSAARVVWRKFRARF
;
A
#
# COMPACT_ATOMS: atom_id res chain seq x y z
N MET A 1 4.59 -25.40 3.18
CA MET A 1 3.39 -24.78 2.60
C MET A 1 3.70 -23.31 2.35
N HIS A 2 3.67 -22.85 1.10
CA HIS A 2 3.79 -21.43 0.80
C HIS A 2 2.46 -20.75 1.19
N ARG A 3 2.50 -19.74 2.07
CA ARG A 3 1.34 -18.87 2.30
C ARG A 3 0.97 -18.19 0.99
N ALA A 4 -0.32 -17.99 0.76
CA ALA A 4 -0.82 -17.28 -0.43
C ALA A 4 -0.22 -15.86 -0.50
N ASP A 5 0.03 -15.39 -1.72
CA ASP A 5 0.60 -14.07 -1.98
C ASP A 5 -0.36 -12.97 -1.44
N PRO A 6 0.10 -12.07 -0.55
CA PRO A 6 -0.76 -11.14 0.17
C PRO A 6 -1.28 -10.01 -0.71
N ILE A 7 -2.46 -9.50 -0.36
CA ILE A 7 -2.99 -8.23 -0.85
C ILE A 7 -2.54 -7.14 0.12
N VAL A 8 -1.84 -6.12 -0.36
CA VAL A 8 -1.38 -5.00 0.46
C VAL A 8 -2.14 -3.74 0.09
N VAL A 9 -2.86 -3.13 1.02
CA VAL A 9 -3.59 -1.88 0.80
C VAL A 9 -2.81 -0.74 1.43
N LEU A 10 -2.27 0.15 0.59
CA LEU A 10 -1.55 1.31 1.09
C LEU A 10 -2.50 2.33 1.70
N GLY A 11 -2.13 2.84 2.87
CA GLY A 11 -2.80 3.91 3.57
C GLY A 11 -2.84 5.23 2.82
N SER A 12 -3.86 6.02 3.13
CA SER A 12 -4.01 7.41 2.71
C SER A 12 -5.04 8.08 3.61
N ARG A 13 -5.28 9.38 3.38
CA ARG A 13 -6.22 10.22 4.14
C ARG A 13 -7.45 9.49 4.69
N VAL A 14 -7.51 9.41 6.02
CA VAL A 14 -8.72 9.19 6.82
C VAL A 14 -9.30 10.55 7.23
N THR A 15 -10.62 10.65 7.33
CA THR A 15 -11.33 11.87 7.75
C THR A 15 -12.51 11.45 8.62
N ASP A 16 -12.58 11.98 9.84
CA ASP A 16 -13.62 11.66 10.82
C ASP A 16 -13.82 10.15 11.05
N GLY A 17 -12.69 9.42 11.14
CA GLY A 17 -12.70 7.96 11.33
C GLY A 17 -13.23 7.17 10.14
N ARG A 18 -13.40 7.80 8.96
CA ARG A 18 -13.85 7.15 7.71
C ARG A 18 -12.78 7.25 6.62
N PRO A 19 -12.71 6.26 5.71
CA PRO A 19 -11.79 6.34 4.59
C PRO A 19 -12.16 7.49 3.65
N GLY A 20 -11.20 8.37 3.36
CA GLY A 20 -11.37 9.39 2.34
C GLY A 20 -11.59 8.78 0.95
N ALA A 21 -12.00 9.60 -0.04
CA ALA A 21 -12.38 9.11 -1.37
C ALA A 21 -11.33 8.22 -2.07
N LEU A 22 -10.04 8.52 -1.88
CA LEU A 22 -8.95 7.73 -2.44
C LEU A 22 -8.75 6.41 -1.71
N LEU A 23 -8.77 6.44 -0.38
CA LEU A 23 -8.70 5.23 0.44
C LEU A 23 -9.88 4.30 0.14
N LEU A 24 -11.08 4.85 0.00
CA LEU A 24 -12.28 4.13 -0.38
C LEU A 24 -12.13 3.42 -1.73
N SER A 25 -11.54 4.10 -2.72
CA SER A 25 -11.26 3.50 -4.04
C SER A 25 -10.30 2.31 -3.91
N ARG A 26 -9.25 2.43 -3.11
CA ARG A 26 -8.31 1.33 -2.81
C ARG A 26 -9.00 0.17 -2.10
N LEU A 27 -9.78 0.45 -1.06
CA LEU A 27 -10.52 -0.58 -0.30
C LEU A 27 -11.51 -1.33 -1.18
N ASN A 28 -12.25 -0.64 -2.05
CA ASN A 28 -13.16 -1.27 -3.01
C ASN A 28 -12.42 -2.20 -3.98
N LYS A 29 -11.21 -1.84 -4.41
CA LYS A 29 -10.38 -2.71 -5.25
C LYS A 29 -9.84 -3.90 -4.45
N ALA A 30 -9.42 -3.68 -3.20
CA ALA A 30 -8.98 -4.73 -2.30
C ALA A 30 -10.08 -5.78 -2.07
N LEU A 31 -11.33 -5.36 -1.85
CA LEU A 31 -12.48 -6.28 -1.75
C LEU A 31 -12.65 -7.16 -2.99
N LYS A 32 -12.53 -6.58 -4.20
CA LYS A 32 -12.62 -7.35 -5.45
C LYS A 32 -11.47 -8.37 -5.56
N LEU A 33 -10.28 -8.03 -5.08
CA LEU A 33 -9.13 -8.93 -5.08
C LEU A 33 -9.28 -10.03 -4.04
N ALA A 34 -9.70 -9.70 -2.82
CA ALA A 34 -9.88 -10.65 -1.74
C ALA A 34 -10.98 -11.70 -2.04
N LYS A 35 -11.98 -11.34 -2.87
CA LYS A 35 -12.95 -12.28 -3.43
C LYS A 35 -12.37 -13.22 -4.48
N ARG A 36 -11.40 -12.77 -5.27
CA ARG A 36 -10.73 -13.58 -6.31
C ARG A 36 -9.59 -14.43 -5.75
N MET A 37 -9.04 -14.03 -4.61
CA MET A 37 -7.94 -14.67 -3.91
C MET A 37 -8.41 -14.96 -2.47
N PRO A 38 -9.29 -15.96 -2.27
CA PRO A 38 -9.93 -16.22 -0.98
C PRO A 38 -8.96 -16.64 0.12
N ASP A 39 -7.81 -17.21 -0.24
CA ASP A 39 -6.79 -17.63 0.74
C ASP A 39 -5.72 -16.56 1.00
N ALA A 40 -5.75 -15.46 0.24
CA ALA A 40 -4.77 -14.39 0.40
C ALA A 40 -5.09 -13.56 1.65
N PRO A 41 -4.10 -13.34 2.55
CA PRO A 41 -4.24 -12.37 3.60
C PRO A 41 -4.27 -10.95 3.03
N VAL A 42 -5.01 -10.06 3.69
CA VAL A 42 -5.14 -8.65 3.33
C VAL A 42 -4.43 -7.82 4.38
N ILE A 43 -3.27 -7.30 4.01
CA ILE A 43 -2.48 -6.40 4.86
C ILE A 43 -2.94 -4.98 4.61
N VAL A 44 -3.30 -4.27 5.67
CA VAL A 44 -3.67 -2.85 5.64
C VAL A 44 -2.60 -2.07 6.39
N THR A 45 -1.94 -1.13 5.72
CA THR A 45 -0.73 -0.46 6.24
C THR A 45 -0.89 1.06 6.32
N GLY A 46 -0.46 1.65 7.44
CA GLY A 46 -0.45 3.09 7.66
C GLY A 46 -0.84 3.50 9.08
N ASP A 47 -0.09 4.48 9.62
CA ASP A 47 -0.33 5.05 10.95
C ASP A 47 -1.69 5.78 11.03
N GLY A 48 -2.54 5.33 11.96
CA GLY A 48 -3.92 5.79 12.12
C GLY A 48 -4.88 5.38 10.98
N GLU A 49 -4.39 4.73 9.93
CA GLU A 49 -5.16 4.37 8.73
C GLU A 49 -5.52 2.87 8.71
N ALA A 50 -4.60 2.01 9.21
CA ALA A 50 -4.76 0.56 9.25
C ALA A 50 -6.07 0.11 9.92
N ALA A 51 -6.36 0.60 11.13
CA ALA A 51 -7.57 0.23 11.87
C ALA A 51 -8.87 0.63 11.16
N VAL A 52 -8.89 1.80 10.51
CA VAL A 52 -10.05 2.28 9.73
C VAL A 52 -10.26 1.38 8.52
N MET A 53 -9.19 0.97 7.85
CA MET A 53 -9.23 0.05 6.72
C MET A 53 -9.70 -1.35 7.13
N ALA A 54 -9.16 -1.89 8.23
CA ALA A 54 -9.54 -3.20 8.75
C ALA A 54 -11.04 -3.26 9.05
N ARG A 55 -11.54 -2.30 9.83
CA ARG A 55 -12.98 -2.19 10.15
C ARG A 55 -13.84 -2.12 8.88
N TYR A 56 -13.45 -1.29 7.92
CA TYR A 56 -14.19 -1.14 6.66
C TYR A 56 -14.29 -2.46 5.86
N LEU A 57 -13.22 -3.26 5.83
CA LEU A 57 -13.17 -4.53 5.12
C LEU A 57 -13.98 -5.61 5.84
N THR A 58 -13.87 -5.68 7.17
CA THR A 58 -14.66 -6.59 8.02
C THR A 58 -16.15 -6.36 7.86
N GLU A 59 -16.60 -5.10 7.92
CA GLU A 59 -18.01 -4.70 7.69
C GLU A 59 -18.55 -5.14 6.32
N ARG A 60 -17.67 -5.46 5.37
CA ARG A 60 -18.01 -5.87 3.99
C ARG A 60 -17.76 -7.36 3.72
N GLY A 61 -17.60 -8.14 4.79
CA GLY A 61 -17.56 -9.60 4.75
C GLY A 61 -16.20 -10.19 4.42
N ILE A 62 -15.11 -9.44 4.61
CA ILE A 62 -13.79 -10.07 4.71
C ILE A 62 -13.64 -10.63 6.12
N ASP A 63 -13.24 -11.90 6.21
CA ASP A 63 -12.94 -12.55 7.48
C ASP A 63 -11.84 -11.75 8.24
N PRO A 64 -12.09 -11.31 9.49
CA PRO A 64 -11.09 -10.64 10.32
C PRO A 64 -9.77 -11.39 10.42
N GLU A 65 -9.78 -12.73 10.42
CA GLU A 65 -8.56 -13.54 10.51
C GLU A 65 -7.68 -13.43 9.27
N ARG A 66 -8.26 -13.00 8.14
CA ARG A 66 -7.52 -12.71 6.91
C ARG A 66 -6.92 -11.32 6.91
N ILE A 67 -7.33 -10.42 7.81
CA ILE A 67 -6.88 -9.04 7.83
C ILE A 67 -5.69 -8.91 8.78
N VAL A 68 -4.59 -8.36 8.27
CA VAL A 68 -3.40 -8.08 9.06
C VAL A 68 -3.20 -6.57 9.09
N GLU A 69 -3.21 -5.99 10.28
CA GLU A 69 -2.96 -4.57 10.48
C GLU A 69 -1.46 -4.30 10.61
N GLU A 70 -0.96 -3.34 9.84
CA GLU A 70 0.38 -2.79 9.94
C GLU A 70 0.27 -1.30 10.27
N PRO A 71 0.27 -0.91 11.54
CA PRO A 71 -0.02 0.47 11.95
C PRO A 71 1.20 1.38 12.02
N ALA A 72 2.42 0.90 11.74
CA ALA A 72 3.64 1.66 12.03
C ALA A 72 4.15 2.48 10.83
N ALA A 73 3.74 2.16 9.60
CA ALA A 73 4.26 2.85 8.42
C ALA A 73 3.78 4.31 8.31
N THR A 74 4.74 5.23 8.20
CA THR A 74 4.51 6.66 7.92
C THR A 74 4.94 7.06 6.51
N SER A 75 5.64 6.18 5.81
CA SER A 75 6.22 6.44 4.49
C SER A 75 6.07 5.26 3.54
N THR A 76 6.08 5.51 2.21
CA THR A 76 5.88 4.45 1.20
C THR A 76 6.92 3.32 1.28
N ASN A 77 8.16 3.63 1.68
CA ASN A 77 9.18 2.59 1.90
C ASN A 77 8.87 1.74 3.12
N GLU A 78 8.51 2.34 4.25
CA GLU A 78 8.12 1.61 5.46
C GLU A 78 6.90 0.73 5.21
N ASN A 79 5.90 1.20 4.45
CA ASN A 79 4.75 0.38 4.09
C ASN A 79 5.21 -0.93 3.42
N LEU A 80 6.15 -0.86 2.46
CA LEU A 80 6.64 -2.04 1.75
C LEU A 80 7.56 -2.91 2.62
N GLU A 81 8.49 -2.30 3.35
CA GLU A 81 9.43 -2.99 4.25
C GLU A 81 8.65 -3.74 5.35
N ASN A 82 7.73 -3.06 6.04
CA ASN A 82 6.93 -3.64 7.12
C ASN A 82 5.97 -4.71 6.61
N CYS A 83 5.25 -4.45 5.51
CA CYS A 83 4.37 -5.46 4.93
C CYS A 83 5.14 -6.70 4.50
N PHE A 84 6.31 -6.56 3.87
CA PHE A 84 7.12 -7.69 3.44
C PHE A 84 7.67 -8.48 4.64
N ALA A 85 8.06 -7.80 5.73
CA ALA A 85 8.49 -8.45 6.96
C ALA A 85 7.36 -9.24 7.66
N LEU A 86 6.10 -8.80 7.54
CA LEU A 86 4.93 -9.50 8.08
C LEU A 86 4.59 -10.79 7.33
N VAL A 87 5.00 -10.91 6.06
CA VAL A 87 4.74 -12.11 5.25
C VAL A 87 6.01 -12.90 4.99
N ASN A 88 6.27 -13.86 5.86
CA ASN A 88 7.37 -14.78 5.65
C ASN A 88 7.07 -15.65 4.39
N ASN A 89 7.94 -15.58 3.38
CA ASN A 89 7.87 -16.34 2.12
C ASN A 89 6.80 -15.94 1.09
N ALA A 90 6.35 -14.68 1.04
CA ALA A 90 5.56 -14.20 -0.09
C ALA A 90 6.40 -14.14 -1.38
N ARG A 91 5.88 -14.67 -2.49
CA ARG A 91 6.57 -14.58 -3.80
C ARG A 91 6.33 -13.24 -4.45
N VAL A 92 5.19 -12.61 -4.16
CA VAL A 92 4.82 -11.29 -4.68
C VAL A 92 3.83 -10.60 -3.75
N LEU A 93 3.95 -9.27 -3.59
CA LEU A 93 2.93 -8.47 -2.91
C LEU A 93 1.93 -7.90 -3.92
N HIS A 94 0.64 -8.17 -3.76
CA HIS A 94 -0.43 -7.56 -4.56
C HIS A 94 -0.78 -6.18 -4.00
N VAL A 95 0.00 -5.17 -4.37
CA VAL A 95 -0.11 -3.82 -3.82
C VAL A 95 -1.23 -3.02 -4.49
N VAL A 96 -2.21 -2.58 -3.71
CA VAL A 96 -3.33 -1.72 -4.11
C VAL A 96 -2.99 -0.28 -3.76
N THR A 97 -2.89 0.57 -4.78
CA THR A 97 -2.60 2.00 -4.64
C THR A 97 -3.25 2.81 -5.77
N ASN A 98 -3.20 4.13 -5.69
CA ASN A 98 -3.69 4.99 -6.78
C ASN A 98 -2.59 5.21 -7.84
N GLU A 99 -3.02 5.58 -9.05
CA GLU A 99 -2.14 5.77 -10.22
C GLU A 99 -0.99 6.74 -10.00
N PHE A 100 -1.22 7.81 -9.25
CA PHE A 100 -0.21 8.84 -8.97
C PHE A 100 0.98 8.25 -8.18
N HIS A 101 0.70 7.40 -7.19
CA HIS A 101 1.71 6.70 -6.38
C HIS A 101 2.39 5.50 -7.06
N SER A 102 2.01 5.14 -8.28
CA SER A 102 2.52 3.93 -8.95
C SER A 102 4.04 4.00 -9.20
N LEU A 103 4.56 5.16 -9.60
CA LEU A 103 5.99 5.36 -9.88
C LEU A 103 6.84 5.22 -8.62
N ARG A 104 6.43 5.88 -7.53
CA ARG A 104 7.15 5.82 -6.24
C ARG A 104 7.15 4.41 -5.66
N THR A 105 6.01 3.73 -5.74
CA THR A 105 5.88 2.36 -5.23
C THR A 105 6.77 1.40 -6.02
N ARG A 106 6.83 1.52 -7.35
CA ARG A 106 7.75 0.73 -8.20
C ARG A 106 9.21 1.00 -7.89
N LEU A 107 9.57 2.27 -7.71
CA LEU A 107 10.95 2.66 -7.43
C LEU A 107 11.44 2.04 -6.12
N TRP A 108 10.64 2.14 -5.04
CA TRP A 108 11.00 1.56 -3.75
C TRP A 108 11.01 0.04 -3.79
N ALA A 109 10.01 -0.60 -4.42
CA ALA A 109 10.01 -2.06 -4.56
C ALA A 109 11.24 -2.56 -5.32
N TRP A 110 11.62 -1.89 -6.41
CA TRP A 110 12.86 -2.22 -7.14
C TRP A 110 14.11 -2.02 -6.27
N HIS A 111 14.17 -0.91 -5.52
CA HIS A 111 15.31 -0.63 -4.65
C HIS A 111 15.46 -1.65 -3.51
N LEU A 112 14.34 -2.14 -2.97
CA LEU A 112 14.29 -3.11 -1.88
C LEU A 112 14.38 -4.57 -2.36
N GLY A 113 14.32 -4.81 -3.68
CA GLY A 113 14.27 -6.16 -4.24
C GLY A 113 12.96 -6.89 -3.93
N ILE A 114 11.89 -6.17 -3.59
CA ILE A 114 10.60 -6.75 -3.23
C ILE A 114 9.76 -6.96 -4.51
N PRO A 115 9.39 -8.20 -4.85
CA PRO A 115 8.51 -8.46 -5.98
C PRO A 115 7.09 -7.94 -5.69
N ILE A 116 6.59 -7.04 -6.54
CA ILE A 116 5.25 -6.48 -6.40
C ILE A 116 4.43 -6.62 -7.69
N LYS A 117 3.11 -6.78 -7.52
CA LYS A 117 2.11 -6.66 -8.58
C LYS A 117 1.16 -5.52 -8.24
N LEU A 118 1.23 -4.43 -9.00
CA LEU A 118 0.41 -3.25 -8.75
C LEU A 118 -1.03 -3.42 -9.24
N HIS A 119 -1.97 -3.08 -8.38
CA HIS A 119 -3.39 -2.98 -8.68
C HIS A 119 -3.83 -1.52 -8.52
N LEU A 120 -3.81 -0.80 -9.64
CA LEU A 120 -4.09 0.63 -9.64
C LEU A 120 -5.59 0.90 -9.57
N THR A 121 -5.94 1.97 -8.87
CA THR A 121 -7.30 2.51 -8.84
C THR A 121 -7.32 3.92 -9.40
N LEU A 122 -8.35 4.19 -10.22
CA LEU A 122 -8.54 5.48 -10.89
C LEU A 122 -8.70 6.59 -9.84
N THR A 123 -7.99 7.68 -10.07
CA THR A 123 -8.09 8.89 -9.25
C THR A 123 -9.32 9.70 -9.72
N PRO A 124 -10.30 10.01 -8.85
CA PRO A 124 -11.45 10.82 -9.25
C PRO A 124 -11.01 12.18 -9.82
N HIS A 125 -11.62 12.61 -10.93
CA HIS A 125 -11.21 13.77 -11.74
C HIS A 125 -10.97 15.06 -10.91
N LYS A 126 -11.79 15.26 -9.87
CA LYS A 126 -11.78 16.43 -8.97
C LYS A 126 -10.53 16.56 -8.09
N TYR A 127 -9.74 15.49 -7.90
CA TYR A 127 -8.53 15.48 -7.07
C TYR A 127 -7.22 15.30 -7.87
N ARG A 128 -7.31 15.17 -9.20
CA ARG A 128 -6.14 14.93 -10.07
C ARG A 128 -5.12 16.08 -9.99
N LEU A 129 -5.53 17.34 -10.17
CA LEU A 129 -4.57 18.46 -10.24
C LEU A 129 -3.82 18.72 -8.92
N ARG A 130 -4.51 18.68 -7.77
CA ARG A 130 -3.92 19.02 -6.46
C ARG A 130 -3.03 17.91 -5.89
N ASN A 131 -3.34 16.64 -6.14
CA ASN A 131 -2.53 15.52 -5.63
C ASN A 131 -1.33 15.21 -6.53
N TYR A 132 -1.46 15.41 -7.85
CA TYR A 132 -0.34 15.25 -8.79
C TYR A 132 0.77 16.29 -8.53
N SER A 133 0.39 17.53 -8.20
CA SER A 133 1.34 18.61 -7.86
C SER A 133 2.11 18.37 -6.55
N ARG A 134 1.46 17.85 -5.49
CA ARG A 134 2.17 17.45 -4.26
C ARG A 134 3.07 16.23 -4.45
N GLU A 135 2.75 15.35 -5.39
CA GLU A 135 3.61 14.21 -5.69
C GLU A 135 4.82 14.54 -6.55
N ILE A 136 4.70 15.46 -7.51
CA ILE A 136 5.82 15.91 -8.34
C ILE A 136 6.95 16.49 -7.48
N LEU A 137 6.64 17.10 -6.32
CA LEU A 137 7.65 17.59 -5.37
C LEU A 137 8.25 16.50 -4.47
N ALA A 138 7.49 15.46 -4.10
CA ALA A 138 7.97 14.39 -3.22
C ALA A 138 8.73 13.27 -3.95
N THR A 139 8.62 13.19 -5.28
CA THR A 139 9.29 12.17 -6.10
C THR A 139 10.80 12.44 -6.26
N PRO A 140 11.27 13.69 -6.46
CA PRO A 140 12.68 14.05 -6.37
C PRO A 140 13.30 13.74 -5.01
N HIS A 141 12.58 14.03 -3.92
CA HIS A 141 13.04 13.71 -2.56
C HIS A 141 13.21 12.20 -2.33
N SER A 142 12.27 11.40 -2.83
CA SER A 142 12.36 9.93 -2.75
C SER A 142 13.54 9.39 -3.58
N ALA A 143 13.75 9.91 -4.79
CA ALA A 143 14.89 9.57 -5.63
C ALA A 143 16.22 9.96 -4.97
N ALA A 144 16.31 11.16 -4.39
CA ALA A 144 17.49 11.62 -3.65
C ALA A 144 17.79 10.73 -2.43
N ARG A 145 16.77 10.31 -1.69
CA ARG A 145 16.93 9.39 -0.54
C ARG A 145 17.41 7.99 -0.98
N VAL A 146 16.89 7.47 -2.09
CA VAL A 146 17.34 6.19 -2.68
C VAL A 146 18.81 6.29 -3.11
N VAL A 147 19.20 7.38 -3.77
CA VAL A 147 20.60 7.63 -4.16
C VAL A 147 21.49 7.74 -2.92
N TRP A 148 21.07 8.48 -1.89
CA TRP A 148 21.81 8.61 -0.63
C TRP A 148 21.99 7.25 0.08
N ARG A 149 20.93 6.45 0.22
CA ARG A 149 21.02 5.10 0.81
C ARG A 149 21.97 4.19 0.02
N LYS A 150 21.94 4.25 -1.31
CA LYS A 150 22.90 3.51 -2.16
C LYS A 150 24.35 3.97 -1.97
N PHE A 151 24.59 5.26 -1.78
CA PHE A 151 25.92 5.79 -1.51
C PHE A 151 26.43 5.40 -0.11
N ARG A 152 25.55 5.41 0.90
CA ARG A 152 25.91 5.09 2.29
C ARG A 152 26.09 3.61 2.58
N ALA A 153 25.52 2.71 1.77
CA ALA A 153 25.72 1.26 1.87
C ALA A 153 27.00 0.78 1.16
N ARG A 154 27.74 1.70 0.51
CA ARG A 154 28.93 1.40 -0.29
C ARG A 154 30.24 1.88 0.37
N PHE A 155 30.16 2.43 1.58
CA PHE A 155 31.26 2.83 2.45
C PHE A 155 31.05 2.25 3.85
#